data_AF-A0A4W5QC36-F1
#
_entry.id   AF-A0A4W5QC36-F1
#
_cell.length_a   1.000
_cell.length_b   1.000
_cell.length_c   1.000
_cell.angle_alpha   90.00
_cell.angle_beta   90.00
_cell.angle_gamma   90.00
#
_symmetry.space_group_name_H-M   'P 1'
#
loop_
_entity.id
_entity.type
_entity.pdbx_description
1 polymer ?
#
loop_
_entity_poly.entity_id
_entity_poly.type
_entity_poly.pdbx_seq_one_letter_code
_entity_poly.pdbx_strand_id
1 'polypeptide(L)'
;MSFSRTSYSSGGSSMGNTTIRKSFTSQSLAASGSTRISSRSVRRSGAGFGGGMGMGGGGYGGGLGAGYGGGMGGGFHGATITAVTSNQSLLAPLNLAIDPNIQVVRTHEKEQIKTLNNRFASFIDKVRFLEQQNKMLETKWSLLQDQTTTRSNIDAMFEAYISNLRRQLDGLGNEKVKLEGELKNMQGLVEDFKNKYEDEINKRASVENEFVLLKKDVDSAYMNKVELEAKVDALQDEINFLRAVYEAELRELQGRIKDTSVVVVMDNSRNLDMDSIVAEVRAQYEDIANRSRAEAETWYKQKYEEMQSSAGQYGEDLRSTKTEIAELNRMIARLQNEIESVKGQRANLEAQIAEAEERGELAVKDAKLRIRDLEDALQRAKQDMARQVREYQELMNVKLALDIEIATYRKLLEGEENYSSAGSGGFGYGGGSSSYGGGSYGIGGGATITKSVTSSSSSRRF
;
A
#
# COMPACT_ATOMS: atom_id res chain seq x y z
N MET A 1 -31.48 38.45 61.44
CA MET A 1 -32.76 38.48 60.72
C MET A 1 -32.50 37.78 59.38
N SER A 2 -32.70 36.46 59.23
CA SER A 2 -33.93 35.65 59.41
C SER A 2 -34.84 35.69 58.18
N PHE A 3 -34.84 34.58 57.42
CA PHE A 3 -35.93 34.07 56.55
C PHE A 3 -36.39 34.98 55.38
N SER A 4 -37.03 34.52 54.30
CA SER A 4 -37.15 33.21 53.62
C SER A 4 -37.85 33.51 52.28
N ARG A 5 -37.54 32.79 51.18
CA ARG A 5 -38.45 32.71 50.01
C ARG A 5 -38.53 31.31 49.41
N THR A 6 -39.52 30.59 49.93
CA THR A 6 -40.38 29.57 49.31
C THR A 6 -40.10 29.21 47.85
N SER A 7 -39.69 27.96 47.62
CA SER A 7 -39.84 27.26 46.34
C SER A 7 -41.22 26.57 46.27
N TYR A 8 -41.94 26.72 45.16
CA TYR A 8 -43.11 25.90 44.87
C TYR A 8 -42.73 24.74 43.93
N SER A 9 -43.27 23.55 44.21
CA SER A 9 -43.15 22.38 43.34
C SER A 9 -44.53 21.91 42.90
N SER A 10 -44.65 21.53 41.63
CA SER A 10 -45.80 20.80 41.12
C SER A 10 -45.33 19.78 40.09
N GLY A 11 -45.24 18.52 40.51
CA GLY A 11 -45.06 17.40 39.60
C GLY A 11 -46.36 17.05 38.88
N GLY A 12 -46.26 16.47 37.69
CA GLY A 12 -47.41 16.05 36.89
C GLY A 12 -46.99 15.06 35.82
N SER A 13 -46.98 13.76 36.18
CA SER A 13 -46.65 12.66 35.28
C SER A 13 -47.83 12.33 34.36
N SER A 14 -47.57 12.04 33.08
CA SER A 14 -48.49 11.23 32.26
C SER A 14 -47.76 10.55 31.11
N MET A 15 -47.87 9.21 31.04
CA MET A 15 -47.44 8.42 29.89
C MET A 15 -48.55 8.39 28.83
N GLY A 16 -48.22 8.78 27.60
CA GLY A 16 -49.11 8.69 26.43
C GLY A 16 -48.49 7.87 25.31
N ASN A 17 -48.73 6.56 25.30
CA ASN A 17 -48.30 5.65 24.23
C ASN A 17 -49.28 5.76 23.04
N THR A 18 -48.81 6.13 21.85
CA THR A 18 -49.65 6.20 20.64
C THR A 18 -48.97 5.56 19.45
N THR A 19 -49.33 4.31 19.19
CA THR A 19 -49.03 3.57 17.96
C THR A 19 -49.75 4.20 16.76
N ILE A 20 -49.01 4.59 15.71
CA ILE A 20 -49.60 4.83 14.38
C ILE A 20 -48.89 3.94 13.35
N ARG A 21 -49.57 2.85 12.97
CA ARG A 21 -49.32 2.16 11.70
C ARG A 21 -50.12 2.86 10.60
N LYS A 22 -49.48 3.29 9.51
CA LYS A 22 -50.11 3.34 8.18
C LYS A 22 -49.10 2.98 7.10
N SER A 23 -49.28 1.78 6.53
CA SER A 23 -48.69 1.35 5.26
C SER A 23 -49.65 1.70 4.12
N PHE A 24 -49.17 2.20 2.98
CA PHE A 24 -49.77 1.93 1.67
C PHE A 24 -48.74 2.09 0.54
N THR A 25 -48.73 1.13 -0.37
CA THR A 25 -48.18 1.17 -1.74
C THR A 25 -49.13 2.00 -2.65
N SER A 26 -48.91 2.33 -3.92
CA SER A 26 -48.11 1.72 -5.00
C SER A 26 -48.10 2.64 -6.25
N GLN A 27 -47.14 2.45 -7.19
CA GLN A 27 -47.24 2.75 -8.66
C GLN A 27 -47.40 4.24 -9.11
N SER A 28 -47.09 4.67 -10.36
CA SER A 28 -46.09 4.30 -11.40
C SER A 28 -46.18 5.32 -12.57
N LEU A 29 -45.32 5.19 -13.62
CA LEU A 29 -45.20 5.97 -14.90
C LEU A 29 -44.16 7.12 -14.85
N ALA A 30 -43.02 7.07 -15.56
CA ALA A 30 -42.75 7.12 -17.02
C ALA A 30 -42.96 8.52 -17.63
N ALA A 31 -42.09 9.13 -18.45
CA ALA A 31 -40.70 8.87 -18.91
C ALA A 31 -39.98 10.25 -19.05
N SER A 32 -38.75 10.48 -19.52
CA SER A 32 -37.67 9.74 -20.22
C SER A 32 -36.33 10.43 -19.85
N GLY A 33 -35.10 10.17 -20.36
CA GLY A 33 -34.55 9.37 -21.46
C GLY A 33 -33.01 9.58 -21.54
N SER A 34 -32.33 8.86 -22.45
CA SER A 34 -30.85 8.85 -22.68
C SER A 34 -29.94 8.28 -21.57
N THR A 35 -28.76 7.70 -21.84
CA THR A 35 -28.22 7.00 -23.03
C THR A 35 -26.90 6.32 -22.61
N ARG A 36 -26.79 4.98 -22.72
CA ARG A 36 -25.54 4.15 -22.70
C ARG A 36 -24.67 4.28 -21.41
N ILE A 37 -23.98 3.27 -20.88
CA ILE A 37 -23.07 2.30 -21.49
C ILE A 37 -23.19 0.95 -20.74
N SER A 38 -23.04 -0.15 -21.47
CA SER A 38 -22.91 -1.50 -20.91
C SER A 38 -21.44 -1.92 -20.87
N SER A 39 -20.99 -2.52 -19.77
CA SER A 39 -19.79 -3.37 -19.77
C SER A 39 -20.04 -4.62 -18.94
N ARG A 40 -20.23 -5.75 -19.63
CA ARG A 40 -20.35 -7.09 -19.05
C ARG A 40 -19.03 -7.51 -18.39
N SER A 41 -19.12 -8.12 -17.21
CA SER A 41 -18.02 -8.93 -16.67
C SER A 41 -17.86 -10.20 -17.53
N VAL A 42 -16.69 -10.36 -18.15
CA VAL A 42 -16.33 -11.57 -18.90
C VAL A 42 -15.15 -12.24 -18.21
N ARG A 43 -15.35 -13.50 -17.83
CA ARG A 43 -14.28 -14.36 -17.28
C ARG A 43 -13.25 -14.64 -18.37
N ARG A 44 -11.98 -14.30 -18.12
CA ARG A 44 -10.88 -14.55 -19.06
C ARG A 44 -10.39 -16.00 -18.97
N SER A 45 -11.08 -16.91 -19.65
CA SER A 45 -10.51 -18.21 -20.04
C SER A 45 -9.63 -18.03 -21.28
N GLY A 46 -8.32 -18.15 -21.13
CA GLY A 46 -7.39 -18.10 -22.26
C GLY A 46 -7.26 -19.47 -22.93
N ALA A 47 -7.77 -19.58 -24.16
CA ALA A 47 -7.48 -20.71 -25.05
C ALA A 47 -7.33 -20.21 -26.49
N GLY A 48 -6.27 -20.65 -27.15
CA GLY A 48 -6.03 -20.46 -28.58
C GLY A 48 -4.55 -20.24 -28.90
N PHE A 49 -4.02 -20.63 -30.05
CA PHE A 49 -4.39 -21.61 -31.08
C PHE A 49 -3.29 -21.47 -32.16
N GLY A 50 -2.89 -22.56 -32.81
CA GLY A 50 -1.91 -22.55 -33.92
C GLY A 50 -0.44 -22.59 -33.50
N GLY A 51 0.44 -23.40 -34.10
CA GLY A 51 0.22 -24.46 -35.10
C GLY A 51 1.28 -24.47 -36.22
N GLY A 52 1.85 -25.65 -36.52
CA GLY A 52 2.52 -25.94 -37.80
C GLY A 52 4.00 -26.35 -37.72
N MET A 53 4.25 -27.64 -38.03
CA MET A 53 5.46 -28.24 -38.67
C MET A 53 6.85 -28.05 -38.00
N GLY A 54 7.74 -29.05 -38.01
CA GLY A 54 7.65 -30.42 -38.52
C GLY A 54 9.02 -31.15 -38.50
N MET A 55 9.01 -32.45 -38.85
CA MET A 55 10.14 -33.40 -38.86
C MET A 55 10.77 -33.77 -37.49
N GLY A 56 11.17 -35.03 -37.26
CA GLY A 56 11.04 -36.24 -38.10
C GLY A 56 11.70 -37.48 -37.47
N GLY A 57 11.34 -38.68 -37.95
CA GLY A 57 11.79 -39.99 -37.43
C GLY A 57 11.01 -40.44 -36.17
N GLY A 58 10.41 -41.63 -36.05
CA GLY A 58 10.59 -42.89 -36.79
C GLY A 58 11.62 -43.78 -36.07
N GLY A 59 11.34 -45.02 -35.66
CA GLY A 59 10.09 -45.79 -35.66
C GLY A 59 10.37 -47.31 -35.48
N TYR A 60 9.35 -48.07 -35.08
CA TYR A 60 9.20 -49.54 -35.20
C TYR A 60 10.12 -50.52 -34.44
N GLY A 61 9.48 -51.61 -33.96
CA GLY A 61 10.08 -52.94 -33.75
C GLY A 61 10.87 -53.12 -32.43
N GLY A 62 10.68 -54.15 -31.61
CA GLY A 62 9.96 -55.41 -31.78
C GLY A 62 10.93 -56.58 -31.96
N GLY A 63 10.88 -57.58 -31.07
CA GLY A 63 11.65 -58.82 -31.22
C GLY A 63 12.04 -59.51 -29.91
N LEU A 64 11.41 -60.66 -29.63
CA LEU A 64 12.08 -61.74 -28.88
C LEU A 64 13.16 -62.35 -29.78
N GLY A 65 14.29 -62.78 -29.23
CA GLY A 65 15.32 -63.50 -30.00
C GLY A 65 16.52 -63.96 -29.16
N ALA A 66 16.65 -65.27 -28.99
CA ALA A 66 17.76 -65.91 -28.27
C ALA A 66 19.09 -65.89 -29.04
N GLY A 67 20.24 -66.15 -28.37
CA GLY A 67 21.47 -66.48 -29.09
C GLY A 67 22.81 -66.53 -28.33
N TYR A 68 23.03 -67.59 -27.55
CA TYR A 68 24.29 -68.36 -27.42
C TYR A 68 25.71 -67.70 -27.40
N GLY A 69 26.51 -68.11 -26.40
CA GLY A 69 27.97 -68.29 -26.50
C GLY A 69 28.86 -67.26 -25.77
N GLY A 70 29.86 -67.65 -24.96
CA GLY A 70 30.26 -68.99 -24.51
C GLY A 70 31.64 -69.02 -23.82
N GLY A 71 32.00 -70.14 -23.21
CA GLY A 71 33.35 -70.44 -22.64
C GLY A 71 33.67 -69.78 -21.28
N MET A 72 34.54 -70.36 -20.42
CA MET A 72 35.32 -71.60 -20.53
C MET A 72 35.83 -72.06 -19.15
N GLY A 73 36.08 -73.38 -18.99
CA GLY A 73 36.72 -74.00 -17.81
C GLY A 73 35.75 -74.81 -16.93
N GLY A 74 36.08 -76.00 -16.41
CA GLY A 74 37.29 -76.81 -16.57
C GLY A 74 37.37 -77.86 -15.43
N GLY A 75 37.70 -79.12 -15.73
CA GLY A 75 37.67 -80.26 -14.77
C GLY A 75 36.79 -81.40 -15.31
N PHE A 76 37.26 -82.49 -15.91
CA PHE A 76 38.29 -83.48 -15.54
C PHE A 76 37.74 -84.57 -14.56
N HIS A 77 38.17 -85.82 -14.79
CA HIS A 77 37.79 -87.09 -14.15
C HIS A 77 36.49 -87.78 -14.63
N GLY A 78 36.55 -89.12 -14.78
CA GLY A 78 35.34 -89.96 -14.80
C GLY A 78 35.14 -90.94 -15.96
N ALA A 79 36.19 -91.41 -16.66
CA ALA A 79 36.00 -92.47 -17.67
C ALA A 79 35.63 -93.82 -17.01
N THR A 80 34.36 -94.21 -17.08
CA THR A 80 33.88 -95.56 -16.71
C THR A 80 33.74 -96.44 -17.94
N ILE A 81 34.55 -97.50 -17.99
CA ILE A 81 34.63 -98.42 -19.12
C ILE A 81 33.47 -99.43 -19.02
N THR A 82 32.56 -99.43 -20.00
CA THR A 82 31.57 -100.49 -20.21
C THR A 82 31.96 -101.33 -21.43
N ALA A 83 32.05 -102.64 -21.24
CA ALA A 83 32.55 -103.56 -22.24
C ALA A 83 31.54 -103.75 -23.39
N VAL A 84 31.98 -103.51 -24.63
CA VAL A 84 31.21 -103.84 -25.84
C VAL A 84 31.66 -105.20 -26.37
N THR A 85 30.75 -106.16 -26.35
CA THR A 85 30.95 -107.54 -26.81
C THR A 85 31.38 -107.59 -28.28
N SER A 86 32.59 -108.08 -28.55
CA SER A 86 33.11 -108.24 -29.90
C SER A 86 32.51 -109.48 -30.60
N ASN A 87 31.74 -109.26 -31.66
CA ASN A 87 31.23 -110.34 -32.49
C ASN A 87 32.32 -110.78 -33.49
N GLN A 88 32.94 -111.94 -33.26
CA GLN A 88 34.08 -112.42 -34.04
C GLN A 88 33.74 -112.88 -35.48
N SER A 89 32.46 -112.83 -35.88
CA SER A 89 31.99 -113.27 -37.20
C SER A 89 31.91 -112.16 -38.26
N LEU A 90 32.42 -110.96 -37.98
CA LEU A 90 32.52 -109.85 -38.94
C LEU A 90 33.97 -109.56 -39.41
N LEU A 91 34.92 -110.43 -39.07
CA LEU A 91 36.33 -110.36 -39.46
C LEU A 91 36.62 -110.93 -40.86
N ALA A 92 35.73 -110.66 -41.82
CA ALA A 92 36.01 -110.89 -43.24
C ALA A 92 36.59 -109.60 -43.84
N PRO A 93 37.78 -109.62 -44.48
CA PRO A 93 38.31 -108.45 -45.17
C PRO A 93 37.43 -108.12 -46.38
N LEU A 94 36.45 -107.24 -46.19
CA LEU A 94 35.68 -106.68 -47.30
C LEU A 94 36.60 -105.75 -48.10
N ASN A 95 37.25 -106.34 -49.09
CA ASN A 95 38.09 -105.68 -50.07
C ASN A 95 37.22 -104.82 -51.00
N LEU A 96 36.73 -103.70 -50.45
CA LEU A 96 36.25 -102.57 -51.22
C LEU A 96 37.45 -101.99 -51.95
N ALA A 97 37.72 -102.52 -53.13
CA ALA A 97 38.54 -101.88 -54.14
C ALA A 97 37.86 -100.55 -54.49
N ILE A 98 38.20 -99.50 -53.73
CA ILE A 98 37.77 -98.14 -54.01
C ILE A 98 38.33 -97.82 -55.39
N ASP A 99 37.43 -97.65 -56.36
CA ASP A 99 37.76 -97.30 -57.73
C ASP A 99 38.83 -96.18 -57.73
N PRO A 100 40.00 -96.39 -58.34
CA PRO A 100 41.06 -95.38 -58.35
C PRO A 100 40.58 -94.05 -58.93
N ASN A 101 39.55 -94.06 -59.79
CA ASN A 101 38.93 -92.85 -60.31
C ASN A 101 38.18 -92.05 -59.21
N ILE A 102 37.47 -92.73 -58.30
CA ILE A 102 36.81 -92.10 -57.14
C ILE A 102 37.84 -91.54 -56.15
N GLN A 103 39.00 -92.19 -56.03
CA GLN A 103 40.08 -91.71 -55.17
C GLN A 103 40.72 -90.43 -55.74
N VAL A 104 40.96 -90.38 -57.06
CA VAL A 104 41.43 -89.18 -57.77
C VAL A 104 40.41 -88.03 -57.63
N VAL A 105 39.13 -88.28 -57.87
CA VAL A 105 38.07 -87.25 -57.69
C VAL A 105 38.05 -86.73 -56.26
N ARG A 106 38.06 -87.59 -55.23
CA ARG A 106 38.13 -87.14 -53.82
C ARG A 106 39.41 -86.38 -53.49
N THR A 107 40.54 -86.71 -54.10
CA THR A 107 41.76 -85.88 -53.93
C THR A 107 41.64 -84.53 -54.62
N HIS A 108 41.02 -84.46 -55.80
CA HIS A 108 40.80 -83.21 -56.51
C HIS A 108 39.79 -82.31 -55.79
N GLU A 109 38.67 -82.86 -55.30
CA GLU A 109 37.72 -82.17 -54.43
C GLU A 109 38.39 -81.68 -53.14
N LYS A 110 39.23 -82.50 -52.51
CA LYS A 110 40.01 -82.10 -51.32
C LYS A 110 40.98 -80.95 -51.65
N GLU A 111 41.60 -80.94 -52.82
CA GLU A 111 42.49 -79.86 -53.28
C GLU A 111 41.71 -78.57 -53.62
N GLN A 112 40.53 -78.69 -54.22
CA GLN A 112 39.61 -77.57 -54.43
C GLN A 112 39.10 -77.01 -53.10
N ILE A 113 38.67 -77.86 -52.17
CA ILE A 113 38.22 -77.47 -50.82
C ILE A 113 39.38 -76.81 -50.04
N LYS A 114 40.61 -77.32 -50.11
CA LYS A 114 41.79 -76.62 -49.55
C LYS A 114 42.00 -75.26 -50.18
N THR A 115 41.92 -75.15 -51.50
CA THR A 115 42.11 -73.88 -52.23
C THR A 115 41.03 -72.87 -51.85
N LEU A 116 39.79 -73.34 -51.68
CA LEU A 116 38.67 -72.54 -51.21
C LEU A 116 38.84 -72.15 -49.74
N ASN A 117 39.30 -73.05 -48.87
CA ASN A 117 39.62 -72.75 -47.46
C ASN A 117 40.76 -71.75 -47.32
N ASN A 118 41.82 -71.85 -48.13
CA ASN A 118 42.91 -70.89 -48.14
C ASN A 118 42.43 -69.50 -48.60
N ARG A 119 41.49 -69.45 -49.56
CA ARG A 119 40.79 -68.20 -49.92
C ARG A 119 39.93 -67.69 -48.76
N PHE A 120 39.14 -68.54 -48.10
CA PHE A 120 38.36 -68.13 -46.91
C PHE A 120 39.23 -67.65 -45.76
N ALA A 121 40.36 -68.30 -45.47
CA ALA A 121 41.35 -67.85 -44.49
C ALA A 121 41.86 -66.45 -44.86
N SER A 122 42.27 -66.23 -46.12
CA SER A 122 42.71 -64.91 -46.59
C SER A 122 41.61 -63.83 -46.50
N PHE A 123 40.33 -64.21 -46.67
CA PHE A 123 39.20 -63.31 -46.45
C PHE A 123 38.96 -63.02 -44.96
N ILE A 124 39.08 -64.02 -44.08
CA ILE A 124 38.97 -63.85 -42.63
C ILE A 124 40.10 -62.95 -42.11
N ASP A 125 41.34 -63.15 -42.57
CA ASP A 125 42.46 -62.28 -42.24
C ASP A 125 42.23 -60.84 -42.75
N LYS A 126 41.66 -60.70 -43.95
CA LYS A 126 41.30 -59.37 -44.49
C LYS A 126 40.17 -58.70 -43.70
N VAL A 127 39.16 -59.45 -43.25
CA VAL A 127 38.08 -58.94 -42.38
C VAL A 127 38.65 -58.54 -41.03
N ARG A 128 39.45 -59.39 -40.37
CA ARG A 128 40.11 -59.05 -39.09
C ARG A 128 40.99 -57.81 -39.19
N PHE A 129 41.75 -57.68 -40.28
CA PHE A 129 42.55 -56.49 -40.54
C PHE A 129 41.68 -55.23 -40.69
N LEU A 130 40.55 -55.32 -41.40
CA LEU A 130 39.60 -54.22 -41.55
C LEU A 130 38.86 -53.89 -40.23
N GLU A 131 38.48 -54.89 -39.42
CA GLU A 131 37.93 -54.71 -38.09
C GLU A 131 38.93 -54.01 -37.16
N GLN A 132 40.20 -54.42 -37.19
CA GLN A 132 41.26 -53.79 -36.41
C GLN A 132 41.55 -52.35 -36.87
N GLN A 133 41.47 -52.08 -38.18
CA GLN A 133 41.54 -50.72 -38.72
C GLN A 133 40.33 -49.88 -38.31
N ASN A 134 39.11 -50.40 -38.39
CA ASN A 134 37.89 -49.71 -37.95
C ASN A 134 37.97 -49.38 -36.46
N LYS A 135 38.39 -50.32 -35.61
CA LYS A 135 38.58 -50.09 -34.17
C LYS A 135 39.67 -49.04 -33.87
N MET A 136 40.72 -48.97 -34.69
CA MET A 136 41.72 -47.89 -34.63
C MET A 136 41.13 -46.54 -35.08
N LEU A 137 40.25 -46.53 -36.08
CA LEU A 137 39.57 -45.32 -36.55
C LEU A 137 38.52 -44.83 -35.54
N GLU A 138 37.75 -45.73 -34.91
CA GLU A 138 36.81 -45.42 -33.84
C GLU A 138 37.52 -44.82 -32.61
N THR A 139 38.64 -45.41 -32.18
CA THR A 139 39.41 -44.88 -31.05
C THR A 139 40.08 -43.54 -31.38
N LYS A 140 40.60 -43.36 -32.60
CA LYS A 140 41.05 -42.04 -33.08
C LYS A 140 39.92 -41.02 -33.16
N TRP A 141 38.74 -41.43 -33.64
CA TRP A 141 37.58 -40.56 -33.74
C TRP A 141 37.12 -40.11 -32.35
N SER A 142 37.00 -41.02 -31.38
CA SER A 142 36.67 -40.69 -30.00
C SER A 142 37.68 -39.73 -29.38
N LEU A 143 38.99 -39.96 -29.58
CA LEU A 143 40.03 -39.07 -29.05
C LEU A 143 40.00 -37.68 -29.70
N LEU A 144 39.74 -37.59 -31.01
CA LEU A 144 39.57 -36.32 -31.73
C LEU A 144 38.29 -35.58 -31.31
N GLN A 145 37.20 -36.32 -31.06
CA GLN A 145 35.93 -35.80 -30.55
C GLN A 145 36.13 -35.17 -29.15
N ASP A 146 36.82 -35.88 -28.25
CA ASP A 146 37.11 -35.39 -26.90
C ASP A 146 38.07 -34.19 -26.90
N GLN A 147 39.15 -34.23 -27.70
CA GLN A 147 40.08 -33.09 -27.83
C GLN A 147 39.39 -31.84 -28.44
N THR A 148 38.53 -32.03 -29.44
CA THR A 148 37.73 -30.95 -30.04
C THR A 148 36.69 -30.40 -29.07
N THR A 149 36.26 -31.18 -28.08
CA THR A 149 35.28 -30.78 -27.05
C THR A 149 35.95 -30.07 -25.86
N THR A 150 37.04 -29.35 -26.10
CA THR A 150 37.54 -28.33 -25.17
C THR A 150 36.60 -27.11 -25.20
N ARG A 151 35.42 -27.26 -24.57
CA ARG A 151 34.43 -26.18 -24.43
C ARG A 151 35.06 -25.00 -23.67
N SER A 152 35.21 -23.88 -24.35
CA SER A 152 35.78 -22.66 -23.79
C SER A 152 34.85 -22.08 -22.72
N ASN A 153 35.40 -21.78 -21.54
CA ASN A 153 34.67 -21.16 -20.42
C ASN A 153 34.31 -19.67 -20.67
N ILE A 154 34.38 -19.23 -21.92
CA ILE A 154 34.23 -17.84 -22.36
C ILE A 154 32.76 -17.40 -22.28
N ASP A 155 31.83 -18.27 -22.68
CA ASP A 155 30.39 -17.99 -22.60
C ASP A 155 29.94 -17.79 -21.15
N ALA A 156 30.48 -18.60 -20.21
CA ALA A 156 30.19 -18.44 -18.78
C ALA A 156 30.79 -17.15 -18.20
N MET A 157 31.95 -16.70 -18.69
CA MET A 157 32.52 -15.40 -18.31
C MET A 157 31.70 -14.23 -18.86
N PHE A 158 31.22 -14.32 -20.10
CA PHE A 158 30.31 -13.31 -20.67
C PHE A 158 28.96 -13.28 -19.96
N GLU A 159 28.35 -14.42 -19.64
CA GLU A 159 27.11 -14.48 -18.86
C GLU A 159 27.30 -13.92 -17.44
N ALA A 160 28.41 -14.22 -16.76
CA ALA A 160 28.73 -13.61 -15.47
C ALA A 160 28.87 -12.08 -15.57
N TYR A 161 29.49 -11.57 -16.63
CA TYR A 161 29.63 -10.13 -16.88
C TYR A 161 28.30 -9.46 -17.23
N ILE A 162 27.48 -10.08 -18.09
CA ILE A 162 26.13 -9.63 -18.45
C ILE A 162 25.22 -9.62 -17.21
N SER A 163 25.28 -10.67 -16.38
CA SER A 163 24.54 -10.75 -15.12
C SER A 163 24.95 -9.63 -14.14
N ASN A 164 26.25 -9.36 -14.01
CA ASN A 164 26.73 -8.23 -13.20
C ASN A 164 26.25 -6.87 -13.75
N LEU A 165 26.32 -6.65 -15.08
CA LEU A 165 25.81 -5.42 -15.70
C LEU A 165 24.30 -5.25 -15.51
N ARG A 166 23.51 -6.33 -15.62
CA ARG A 166 22.07 -6.29 -15.31
C ARG A 166 21.83 -5.90 -13.86
N ARG A 167 22.56 -6.50 -12.91
CA ARG A 167 22.44 -6.14 -11.48
C ARG A 167 22.84 -4.70 -11.19
N GLN A 168 23.82 -4.14 -11.91
CA GLN A 168 24.17 -2.72 -11.82
C GLN A 168 23.06 -1.82 -12.40
N LEU A 169 22.47 -2.20 -13.53
CA LEU A 169 21.35 -1.49 -14.14
C LEU A 169 20.11 -1.49 -13.22
N ASP A 170 19.79 -2.63 -12.61
CA ASP A 170 18.69 -2.76 -11.63
C ASP A 170 18.98 -1.92 -10.37
N GLY A 171 20.23 -1.89 -9.89
CA GLY A 171 20.66 -1.05 -8.79
C GLY A 171 20.45 0.45 -9.08
N LEU A 172 20.98 0.92 -10.21
CA LEU A 172 20.79 2.30 -10.69
C LEU A 172 19.32 2.63 -10.97
N GLY A 173 18.53 1.66 -11.44
CA GLY A 173 17.09 1.80 -11.62
C GLY A 173 16.35 2.04 -10.30
N ASN A 174 16.69 1.27 -9.26
CA ASN A 174 16.14 1.44 -7.92
C ASN A 174 16.55 2.78 -7.28
N GLU A 175 17.83 3.18 -7.44
CA GLU A 175 18.32 4.49 -6.99
C GLU A 175 17.61 5.64 -7.71
N LYS A 176 17.41 5.53 -9.03
CA LYS A 176 16.64 6.49 -9.81
C LYS A 176 15.21 6.63 -9.29
N VAL A 177 14.49 5.52 -9.10
CA VAL A 177 13.10 5.54 -8.58
C VAL A 177 13.04 6.15 -7.18
N LYS A 178 14.03 5.87 -6.33
CA LYS A 178 14.15 6.48 -5.00
C LYS A 178 14.35 8.00 -5.10
N LEU A 179 15.28 8.46 -5.94
CA LEU A 179 15.55 9.89 -6.15
C LEU A 179 14.36 10.62 -6.80
N GLU A 180 13.64 9.98 -7.73
CA GLU A 180 12.38 10.51 -8.29
C GLU A 180 11.29 10.66 -7.20
N GLY A 181 11.21 9.72 -6.25
CA GLY A 181 10.33 9.81 -5.08
C GLY A 181 10.72 10.94 -4.12
N GLU A 182 12.01 11.08 -3.80
CA GLU A 182 12.53 12.17 -2.97
C GLU A 182 12.31 13.54 -3.62
N LEU A 183 12.56 13.65 -4.93
CA LEU A 183 12.31 14.86 -5.73
C LEU A 183 10.82 15.22 -5.74
N LYS A 184 9.91 14.25 -5.92
CA LYS A 184 8.47 14.49 -5.86
C LYS A 184 8.02 14.94 -4.46
N ASN A 185 8.57 14.36 -3.40
CA ASN A 185 8.28 14.79 -2.03
C ASN A 185 8.77 16.21 -1.76
N MET A 186 9.96 16.58 -2.25
CA MET A 186 10.46 17.96 -2.15
C MET A 186 9.63 18.94 -2.97
N GLN A 187 9.19 18.58 -4.18
CA GLN A 187 8.27 19.39 -4.98
C GLN A 187 6.93 19.62 -4.26
N GLY A 188 6.35 18.57 -3.66
CA GLY A 188 5.14 18.69 -2.85
C GLY A 188 5.33 19.65 -1.66
N LEU A 189 6.45 19.52 -0.94
CA LEU A 189 6.77 20.41 0.17
C LEU A 189 6.97 21.87 -0.27
N VAL A 190 7.59 22.11 -1.45
CA VAL A 190 7.72 23.46 -2.01
C VAL A 190 6.35 24.05 -2.38
N GLU A 191 5.47 23.27 -3.00
CA GLU A 191 4.12 23.75 -3.35
C GLU A 191 3.27 23.99 -2.08
N ASP A 192 3.39 23.15 -1.05
CA ASP A 192 2.76 23.36 0.26
C ASP A 192 3.23 24.66 0.93
N PHE A 193 4.52 24.99 0.84
CA PHE A 193 5.04 26.26 1.35
C PHE A 193 4.56 27.44 0.50
N LYS A 194 4.58 27.32 -0.84
CA LYS A 194 4.07 28.34 -1.75
C LYS A 194 2.60 28.66 -1.47
N ASN A 195 1.75 27.65 -1.33
CA ASN A 195 0.34 27.81 -0.97
C ASN A 195 0.18 28.53 0.39
N LYS A 196 0.98 28.17 1.40
CA LYS A 196 0.98 28.87 2.71
C LYS A 196 1.43 30.32 2.60
N TYR A 197 2.39 30.65 1.73
CA TYR A 197 2.80 32.03 1.48
C TYR A 197 1.71 32.83 0.75
N GLU A 198 1.06 32.24 -0.25
CA GLU A 198 -0.08 32.85 -0.95
C GLU A 198 -1.26 33.09 0.02
N ASP A 199 -1.61 32.13 0.87
CA ASP A 199 -2.61 32.27 1.94
C ASP A 199 -2.26 33.39 2.92
N GLU A 200 -1.00 33.49 3.34
CA GLU A 200 -0.57 34.51 4.31
C GLU A 200 -0.54 35.93 3.68
N ILE A 201 -0.17 36.04 2.40
CA ILE A 201 -0.32 37.28 1.62
C ILE A 201 -1.79 37.69 1.54
N ASN A 202 -2.69 36.75 1.23
CA ASN A 202 -4.12 37.02 1.13
C ASN A 202 -4.72 37.44 2.49
N LYS A 203 -4.37 36.77 3.59
CA LYS A 203 -4.78 37.17 4.95
C LYS A 203 -4.25 38.56 5.31
N ARG A 204 -2.98 38.83 5.04
CA ARG A 204 -2.37 40.15 5.27
C ARG A 204 -3.13 41.23 4.50
N ALA A 205 -3.43 41.01 3.21
CA ALA A 205 -4.19 41.95 2.40
C ALA A 205 -5.62 42.17 2.94
N SER A 206 -6.28 41.13 3.48
CA SER A 206 -7.59 41.25 4.13
C SER A 206 -7.52 42.12 5.39
N VAL A 207 -6.57 41.83 6.30
CA VAL A 207 -6.38 42.60 7.54
C VAL A 207 -5.93 44.03 7.28
N GLU A 208 -5.12 44.25 6.23
CA GLU A 208 -4.69 45.59 5.81
C GLU A 208 -5.86 46.41 5.23
N ASN A 209 -6.79 45.77 4.50
CA ASN A 209 -8.04 46.38 4.05
C ASN A 209 -8.97 46.71 5.23
N GLU A 210 -9.19 45.77 6.15
CA GLU A 210 -9.93 46.00 7.41
C GLU A 210 -9.35 47.15 8.23
N PHE A 211 -8.01 47.26 8.32
CA PHE A 211 -7.34 48.37 8.98
C PHE A 211 -7.59 49.72 8.29
N VAL A 212 -7.60 49.77 6.95
CA VAL A 212 -7.94 51.00 6.20
C VAL A 212 -9.41 51.40 6.41
N LEU A 213 -10.33 50.44 6.44
CA LEU A 213 -11.74 50.69 6.76
C LEU A 213 -11.90 51.20 8.19
N LEU A 214 -11.30 50.53 9.18
CA LEU A 214 -11.34 50.94 10.58
C LEU A 214 -10.75 52.34 10.78
N LYS A 215 -9.67 52.69 10.07
CA LYS A 215 -9.11 54.04 10.08
C LYS A 215 -10.11 55.08 9.56
N LYS A 216 -10.79 54.81 8.44
CA LYS A 216 -11.84 55.68 7.91
C LYS A 216 -13.00 55.86 8.89
N ASP A 217 -13.39 54.80 9.60
CA ASP A 217 -14.46 54.86 10.60
C ASP A 217 -14.03 55.66 11.84
N VAL A 218 -12.77 55.53 12.28
CA VAL A 218 -12.17 56.37 13.32
C VAL A 218 -12.12 57.85 12.90
N ASP A 219 -11.67 58.15 11.68
CA ASP A 219 -11.64 59.52 11.14
C ASP A 219 -13.09 60.10 11.07
N SER A 220 -14.06 59.29 10.64
CA SER A 220 -15.48 59.68 10.58
C SER A 220 -16.08 59.92 11.98
N ALA A 221 -15.74 59.08 12.96
CA ALA A 221 -16.15 59.25 14.36
C ALA A 221 -15.51 60.49 14.99
N TYR A 222 -14.26 60.82 14.61
CA TYR A 222 -13.58 62.04 15.06
C TYR A 222 -14.25 63.30 14.49
N MET A 223 -14.60 63.32 13.20
CA MET A 223 -15.35 64.44 12.61
C MET A 223 -16.71 64.64 13.30
N ASN A 224 -17.47 63.55 13.51
CA ASN A 224 -18.74 63.59 14.26
C ASN A 224 -18.54 64.12 15.70
N LYS A 225 -17.46 63.72 16.38
CA LYS A 225 -17.12 64.24 17.72
C LYS A 225 -16.90 65.75 17.68
N VAL A 226 -16.09 66.25 16.75
CA VAL A 226 -15.80 67.69 16.62
C VAL A 226 -17.07 68.49 16.29
N GLU A 227 -17.95 67.97 15.42
CA GLU A 227 -19.24 68.60 15.16
C GLU A 227 -20.16 68.64 16.39
N LEU A 228 -20.14 67.60 17.23
CA LEU A 228 -20.92 67.56 18.46
C LEU A 228 -20.33 68.50 19.54
N GLU A 229 -19.01 68.57 19.66
CA GLU A 229 -18.34 69.53 20.55
C GLU A 229 -18.68 70.98 20.15
N ALA A 230 -18.62 71.32 18.85
CA ALA A 230 -19.02 72.64 18.37
C ALA A 230 -20.51 72.96 18.62
N LYS A 231 -21.40 71.96 18.55
CA LYS A 231 -22.83 72.14 18.91
C LYS A 231 -23.03 72.34 20.41
N VAL A 232 -22.25 71.66 21.26
CA VAL A 232 -22.27 71.86 22.72
C VAL A 232 -21.79 73.27 23.07
N ASP A 233 -20.70 73.74 22.48
CA ASP A 233 -20.19 75.10 22.69
C ASP A 233 -21.21 76.16 22.24
N ALA A 234 -21.81 76.00 21.06
CA ALA A 234 -22.85 76.92 20.56
C ALA A 234 -24.10 76.98 21.47
N LEU A 235 -24.57 75.84 21.96
CA LEU A 235 -25.68 75.78 22.92
C LEU A 235 -25.29 76.37 24.29
N GLN A 236 -24.02 76.22 24.71
CA GLN A 236 -23.52 76.79 25.94
C GLN A 236 -23.45 78.33 25.86
N ASP A 237 -23.06 78.88 24.71
CA ASP A 237 -23.11 80.31 24.43
C ASP A 237 -24.54 80.84 24.37
N GLU A 238 -25.48 80.12 23.76
CA GLU A 238 -26.91 80.49 23.75
C GLU A 238 -27.51 80.50 25.17
N ILE A 239 -27.19 79.50 26.00
CA ILE A 239 -27.57 79.47 27.43
C ILE A 239 -27.00 80.67 28.18
N ASN A 240 -25.74 81.04 27.92
CA ASN A 240 -25.08 82.18 28.55
C ASN A 240 -25.71 83.51 28.11
N PHE A 241 -26.05 83.64 26.83
CA PHE A 241 -26.76 84.80 26.27
C PHE A 241 -28.14 84.95 26.90
N LEU A 242 -28.96 83.89 26.91
CA LEU A 242 -30.30 83.91 27.52
C LEU A 242 -30.26 84.28 29.01
N ARG A 243 -29.28 83.75 29.76
CA ARG A 243 -29.06 84.15 31.16
C ARG A 243 -28.76 85.63 31.30
N ALA A 244 -27.87 86.18 30.46
CA ALA A 244 -27.54 87.61 30.48
C ALA A 244 -28.74 88.50 30.12
N VAL A 245 -29.56 88.08 29.14
CA VAL A 245 -30.81 88.76 28.77
C VAL A 245 -31.80 88.76 29.93
N TYR A 246 -32.09 87.60 30.53
CA TYR A 246 -33.03 87.54 31.67
C TYR A 246 -32.54 88.33 32.89
N GLU A 247 -31.22 88.38 33.14
CA GLU A 247 -30.67 89.22 34.21
C GLU A 247 -30.80 90.72 33.90
N ALA A 248 -30.67 91.12 32.62
CA ALA A 248 -30.92 92.48 32.17
C ALA A 248 -32.41 92.86 32.27
N GLU A 249 -33.32 92.00 31.80
CA GLU A 249 -34.78 92.20 31.91
C GLU A 249 -35.24 92.27 33.37
N LEU A 250 -34.74 91.40 34.25
CA LEU A 250 -35.03 91.47 35.69
C LEU A 250 -34.56 92.80 36.30
N ARG A 251 -33.38 93.28 35.89
CA ARG A 251 -32.82 94.57 36.33
C ARG A 251 -33.65 95.75 35.81
N GLU A 252 -34.12 95.70 34.56
CA GLU A 252 -35.02 96.70 33.98
C GLU A 252 -36.39 96.70 34.66
N LEU A 253 -37.00 95.53 34.86
CA LEU A 253 -38.28 95.39 35.57
C LEU A 253 -38.18 95.87 37.01
N GLN A 254 -37.07 95.59 37.71
CA GLN A 254 -36.81 96.18 39.04
C GLN A 254 -36.62 97.71 38.99
N GLY A 255 -36.09 98.26 37.90
CA GLY A 255 -36.08 99.71 37.64
C GLY A 255 -37.50 100.25 37.46
N ARG A 256 -38.25 99.72 36.49
CA ARG A 256 -39.64 100.09 36.20
C ARG A 256 -40.55 99.97 37.44
N ILE A 257 -40.39 98.96 38.29
CA ILE A 257 -41.16 98.83 39.54
C ILE A 257 -40.83 99.94 40.54
N LYS A 258 -39.57 100.40 40.62
CA LYS A 258 -39.20 101.56 41.44
C LYS A 258 -39.77 102.85 40.87
N ASP A 259 -39.69 103.04 39.55
CA ASP A 259 -40.13 104.25 38.85
C ASP A 259 -41.67 104.36 38.76
N THR A 260 -42.37 103.21 38.69
CA THR A 260 -43.85 103.13 38.62
C THR A 260 -44.51 103.05 40.00
N SER A 261 -43.76 103.24 41.09
CA SER A 261 -44.34 103.34 42.45
C SER A 261 -45.09 104.67 42.71
N VAL A 262 -45.29 105.48 41.67
CA VAL A 262 -46.16 106.66 41.69
C VAL A 262 -47.60 106.22 41.42
N VAL A 263 -48.46 106.35 42.43
CA VAL A 263 -49.91 106.11 42.31
C VAL A 263 -50.56 107.18 41.44
N VAL A 264 -50.76 106.89 40.16
CA VAL A 264 -51.49 107.75 39.23
C VAL A 264 -52.97 107.39 39.23
N VAL A 265 -53.76 108.14 40.01
CA VAL A 265 -55.22 108.14 39.87
C VAL A 265 -55.55 108.98 38.64
N MET A 266 -55.91 108.32 37.54
CA MET A 266 -56.27 108.99 36.29
C MET A 266 -57.79 108.97 36.11
N ASP A 267 -58.45 110.09 36.46
CA ASP A 267 -59.86 110.32 36.15
C ASP A 267 -59.98 110.64 34.65
N ASN A 268 -60.49 109.68 33.88
CA ASN A 268 -60.57 109.74 32.42
C ASN A 268 -62.03 109.90 31.96
N SER A 269 -62.65 111.02 32.34
CA SER A 269 -64.00 111.41 31.94
C SER A 269 -64.04 112.01 30.52
N ARG A 270 -63.68 111.20 29.51
CA ARG A 270 -64.13 111.41 28.13
C ARG A 270 -65.32 110.49 27.86
N ASN A 271 -66.39 111.06 27.30
CA ASN A 271 -67.57 110.34 26.84
C ASN A 271 -67.26 109.56 25.56
N LEU A 272 -66.48 108.49 25.71
CA LEU A 272 -66.43 107.40 24.76
C LEU A 272 -67.82 106.77 24.66
N ASP A 273 -68.18 106.29 23.47
CA ASP A 273 -69.37 105.45 23.29
C ASP A 273 -69.11 104.10 23.98
N MET A 274 -69.49 104.04 25.25
CA MET A 274 -69.23 102.89 26.11
C MET A 274 -69.94 101.64 25.61
N ASP A 275 -71.08 101.76 24.94
CA ASP A 275 -71.83 100.60 24.46
C ASP A 275 -71.14 99.98 23.23
N SER A 276 -70.63 100.81 22.31
CA SER A 276 -69.82 100.35 21.18
C SER A 276 -68.50 99.70 21.63
N ILE A 277 -67.77 100.34 22.55
CA ILE A 277 -66.51 99.77 23.06
C ILE A 277 -66.75 98.51 23.89
N VAL A 278 -67.80 98.45 24.71
CA VAL A 278 -68.16 97.22 25.46
C VAL A 278 -68.60 96.11 24.51
N ALA A 279 -69.27 96.42 23.40
CA ALA A 279 -69.60 95.42 22.37
C ALA A 279 -68.34 94.90 21.65
N GLU A 280 -67.43 95.78 21.22
CA GLU A 280 -66.16 95.39 20.57
C GLU A 280 -65.27 94.59 21.53
N VAL A 281 -65.12 95.03 22.78
CA VAL A 281 -64.35 94.32 23.81
C VAL A 281 -64.97 92.95 24.11
N ARG A 282 -66.31 92.83 24.19
CA ARG A 282 -66.99 91.54 24.32
C ARG A 282 -66.71 90.63 23.13
N ALA A 283 -66.81 91.14 21.91
CA ALA A 283 -66.52 90.38 20.69
C ALA A 283 -65.05 89.91 20.67
N GLN A 284 -64.09 90.75 21.08
CA GLN A 284 -62.69 90.36 21.20
C GLN A 284 -62.46 89.30 22.29
N TYR A 285 -63.11 89.40 23.45
CA TYR A 285 -63.03 88.35 24.47
C TYR A 285 -63.66 87.03 24.02
N GLU A 286 -64.77 87.08 23.27
CA GLU A 286 -65.41 85.89 22.69
C GLU A 286 -64.51 85.25 21.61
N ASP A 287 -63.89 86.05 20.74
CA ASP A 287 -62.89 85.62 19.76
C ASP A 287 -61.65 85.01 20.41
N ILE A 288 -61.11 85.63 21.46
CA ILE A 288 -59.95 85.14 22.20
C ILE A 288 -60.29 83.84 22.94
N ALA A 289 -61.47 83.75 23.55
CA ALA A 289 -61.95 82.51 24.18
C ALA A 289 -62.14 81.39 23.15
N ASN A 290 -62.68 81.70 21.97
CA ASN A 290 -62.87 80.75 20.88
C ASN A 290 -61.53 80.29 20.27
N ARG A 291 -60.56 81.19 20.06
CA ARG A 291 -59.20 80.82 19.64
C ARG A 291 -58.49 79.97 20.69
N SER A 292 -58.48 80.41 21.95
CA SER A 292 -57.88 79.67 23.06
C SER A 292 -58.47 78.26 23.20
N ARG A 293 -59.80 78.13 23.03
CA ARG A 293 -60.48 76.84 22.99
C ARG A 293 -60.05 75.99 21.78
N ALA A 294 -60.03 76.57 20.58
CA ALA A 294 -59.64 75.86 19.36
C ALA A 294 -58.17 75.39 19.40
N GLU A 295 -57.27 76.24 19.90
CA GLU A 295 -55.85 75.94 20.13
C GLU A 295 -55.66 74.84 21.19
N ALA A 296 -56.43 74.86 22.28
CA ALA A 296 -56.43 73.75 23.24
C ALA A 296 -56.94 72.45 22.60
N GLU A 297 -58.05 72.50 21.83
CA GLU A 297 -58.60 71.32 21.16
C GLU A 297 -57.67 70.77 20.07
N THR A 298 -56.94 71.60 19.31
CA THR A 298 -55.93 71.13 18.35
C THR A 298 -54.69 70.60 19.05
N TRP A 299 -54.22 71.24 20.13
CA TRP A 299 -53.09 70.75 20.93
C TRP A 299 -53.37 69.38 21.56
N TYR A 300 -54.56 69.17 22.13
CA TYR A 300 -54.97 67.87 22.65
C TYR A 300 -55.11 66.81 21.56
N LYS A 301 -55.64 67.17 20.37
CA LYS A 301 -55.71 66.25 19.22
C LYS A 301 -54.30 65.85 18.75
N GLN A 302 -53.40 66.81 18.58
CA GLN A 302 -52.01 66.53 18.19
C GLN A 302 -51.31 65.65 19.23
N LYS A 303 -51.45 65.94 20.54
CA LYS A 303 -50.85 65.09 21.59
C LYS A 303 -51.45 63.69 21.63
N TYR A 304 -52.74 63.54 21.35
CA TYR A 304 -53.37 62.22 21.23
C TYR A 304 -52.86 61.47 20.00
N GLU A 305 -52.71 62.13 18.86
CA GLU A 305 -52.21 61.56 17.60
C GLU A 305 -50.72 61.17 17.70
N GLU A 306 -49.87 62.02 18.30
CA GLU A 306 -48.48 61.69 18.62
C GLU A 306 -48.37 60.46 19.55
N MET A 307 -49.23 60.38 20.58
CA MET A 307 -49.27 59.24 21.50
C MET A 307 -49.79 57.97 20.82
N GLN A 308 -50.78 58.10 19.93
CA GLN A 308 -51.33 56.97 19.16
C GLN A 308 -50.33 56.46 18.12
N SER A 309 -49.62 57.37 17.43
CA SER A 309 -48.57 57.05 16.46
C SER A 309 -47.39 56.33 17.14
N SER A 310 -46.88 56.89 18.25
CA SER A 310 -45.79 56.25 19.01
C SER A 310 -46.22 54.91 19.63
N ALA A 311 -47.45 54.78 20.14
CA ALA A 311 -47.97 53.48 20.59
C ALA A 311 -48.08 52.45 19.44
N GLY A 312 -48.43 52.89 18.23
CA GLY A 312 -48.39 52.06 17.03
C GLY A 312 -46.97 51.62 16.66
N GLN A 313 -46.02 52.55 16.68
CA GLN A 313 -44.59 52.29 16.43
C GLN A 313 -44.05 51.23 17.40
N TYR A 314 -44.23 51.42 18.72
CA TYR A 314 -43.81 50.44 19.73
C TYR A 314 -44.49 49.08 19.58
N GLY A 315 -45.75 49.06 19.12
CA GLY A 315 -46.49 47.82 18.83
C GLY A 315 -45.88 47.04 17.65
N GLU A 316 -45.47 47.75 16.59
CA GLU A 316 -44.84 47.14 15.42
C GLU A 316 -43.39 46.75 15.68
N ASP A 317 -42.62 47.53 16.43
CA ASP A 317 -41.27 47.19 16.87
C ASP A 317 -41.27 45.94 17.78
N LEU A 318 -42.25 45.83 18.70
CA LEU A 318 -42.45 44.63 19.51
C LEU A 318 -42.88 43.41 18.67
N ARG A 319 -43.63 43.63 17.59
CA ARG A 319 -44.00 42.58 16.63
C ARG A 319 -42.78 42.11 15.83
N SER A 320 -41.97 43.05 15.34
CA SER A 320 -40.75 42.83 14.55
C SER A 320 -39.69 42.05 15.34
N THR A 321 -39.36 42.53 16.54
CA THR A 321 -38.45 41.84 17.47
C THR A 321 -38.96 40.44 17.84
N LYS A 322 -40.27 40.26 18.03
CA LYS A 322 -40.87 38.93 18.26
C LYS A 322 -40.74 38.00 17.04
N THR A 323 -40.83 38.51 15.81
CA THR A 323 -40.58 37.72 14.60
C THR A 323 -39.10 37.35 14.45
N GLU A 324 -38.18 38.29 14.71
CA GLU A 324 -36.74 38.04 14.70
C GLU A 324 -36.35 36.98 15.74
N ILE A 325 -36.85 37.08 16.98
CA ILE A 325 -36.67 36.06 18.02
C ILE A 325 -37.19 34.69 17.54
N ALA A 326 -38.32 34.62 16.84
CA ALA A 326 -38.84 33.36 16.31
C ALA A 326 -37.96 32.79 15.18
N GLU A 327 -37.34 33.63 14.37
CA GLU A 327 -36.41 33.22 13.31
C GLU A 327 -35.05 32.76 13.86
N LEU A 328 -34.49 33.49 14.83
CA LEU A 328 -33.29 33.09 15.56
C LEU A 328 -33.50 31.74 16.27
N ASN A 329 -34.65 31.51 16.90
CA ASN A 329 -34.99 30.21 17.49
C ASN A 329 -35.07 29.07 16.44
N ARG A 330 -35.60 29.33 15.23
CA ARG A 330 -35.58 28.35 14.13
C ARG A 330 -34.16 28.09 13.62
N MET A 331 -33.31 29.11 13.58
CA MET A 331 -31.90 28.98 13.18
C MET A 331 -31.10 28.18 14.21
N ILE A 332 -31.29 28.44 15.51
CA ILE A 332 -30.71 27.66 16.61
C ILE A 332 -31.11 26.19 16.49
N ALA A 333 -32.40 25.89 16.30
CA ALA A 333 -32.88 24.51 16.14
C ALA A 333 -32.28 23.82 14.89
N ARG A 334 -32.11 24.55 13.77
CA ARG A 334 -31.43 24.02 12.57
C ARG A 334 -29.97 23.70 12.85
N LEU A 335 -29.22 24.62 13.45
CA LEU A 335 -27.80 24.43 13.80
C LEU A 335 -27.61 23.31 14.83
N GLN A 336 -28.52 23.15 15.80
CA GLN A 336 -28.51 22.02 16.73
C GLN A 336 -28.68 20.67 16.02
N ASN A 337 -29.61 20.57 15.06
CA ASN A 337 -29.79 19.36 14.26
C ASN A 337 -28.58 19.08 13.35
N GLU A 338 -27.95 20.11 12.79
CA GLU A 338 -26.73 19.99 11.99
C GLU A 338 -25.54 19.51 12.84
N ILE A 339 -25.34 20.08 14.03
CA ILE A 339 -24.36 19.64 15.02
C ILE A 339 -24.58 18.16 15.37
N GLU A 340 -25.82 17.74 15.61
CA GLU A 340 -26.11 16.34 15.97
C GLU A 340 -25.91 15.39 14.79
N SER A 341 -26.24 15.81 13.57
CA SER A 341 -25.93 15.07 12.34
C SER A 341 -24.42 14.89 12.15
N VAL A 342 -23.63 15.95 12.31
CA VAL A 342 -22.16 15.90 12.18
C VAL A 342 -21.53 15.06 13.31
N LYS A 343 -22.03 15.11 14.54
CA LYS A 343 -21.61 14.19 15.61
C LYS A 343 -21.90 12.73 15.26
N GLY A 344 -23.09 12.44 14.71
CA GLY A 344 -23.44 11.10 14.24
C GLY A 344 -22.51 10.60 13.13
N GLN A 345 -22.18 11.47 12.16
CA GLN A 345 -21.20 11.17 11.12
C GLN A 345 -19.80 10.90 11.71
N ARG A 346 -19.33 11.74 12.65
CA ARG A 346 -18.05 11.54 13.35
C ARG A 346 -18.02 10.20 14.08
N ALA A 347 -19.04 9.87 14.87
CA ALA A 347 -19.11 8.61 15.60
C ALA A 347 -19.11 7.39 14.65
N ASN A 348 -19.79 7.49 13.51
CA ASN A 348 -19.78 6.45 12.47
C ASN A 348 -18.41 6.29 11.79
N LEU A 349 -17.69 7.38 11.56
CA LEU A 349 -16.31 7.34 11.03
C LEU A 349 -15.33 6.79 12.07
N GLU A 350 -15.45 7.17 13.34
CA GLU A 350 -14.63 6.63 14.44
C GLU A 350 -14.85 5.12 14.62
N ALA A 351 -16.10 4.64 14.49
CA ALA A 351 -16.41 3.21 14.48
C ALA A 351 -15.78 2.47 13.29
N GLN A 352 -15.83 3.06 12.07
CA GLN A 352 -15.19 2.48 10.88
C GLN A 352 -13.66 2.45 11.00
N ILE A 353 -13.04 3.48 11.59
CA ILE A 353 -11.60 3.51 11.87
C ILE A 353 -11.25 2.37 12.84
N ALA A 354 -11.98 2.23 13.95
CA ALA A 354 -11.74 1.15 14.92
C ALA A 354 -11.90 -0.25 14.28
N GLU A 355 -12.91 -0.48 13.44
CA GLU A 355 -13.09 -1.76 12.73
C GLU A 355 -11.99 -2.02 11.69
N ALA A 356 -11.47 -0.97 11.05
CA ALA A 356 -10.34 -1.07 10.12
C ALA A 356 -9.02 -1.35 10.85
N GLU A 357 -8.80 -0.73 12.01
CA GLU A 357 -7.66 -0.96 12.88
C GLU A 357 -7.66 -2.39 13.45
N GLU A 358 -8.79 -2.88 13.98
CA GLU A 358 -8.93 -4.25 14.48
C GLU A 358 -8.68 -5.27 13.36
N ARG A 359 -9.30 -5.09 12.19
CA ARG A 359 -9.08 -5.96 11.02
C ARG A 359 -7.62 -5.94 10.55
N GLY A 360 -6.97 -4.77 10.59
CA GLY A 360 -5.55 -4.61 10.30
C GLY A 360 -4.66 -5.33 11.31
N GLU A 361 -4.95 -5.21 12.60
CA GLU A 361 -4.20 -5.87 13.67
C GLU A 361 -4.33 -7.40 13.59
N LEU A 362 -5.53 -7.91 13.28
CA LEU A 362 -5.76 -9.34 13.03
C LEU A 362 -4.97 -9.86 11.82
N ALA A 363 -4.96 -9.13 10.70
CA ALA A 363 -4.15 -9.49 9.53
C ALA A 363 -2.64 -9.51 9.83
N VAL A 364 -2.15 -8.55 10.65
CA VAL A 364 -0.74 -8.54 11.10
C VAL A 364 -0.45 -9.70 12.06
N LYS A 365 -1.38 -10.07 12.95
CA LYS A 365 -1.25 -11.24 13.84
C LYS A 365 -1.15 -12.54 13.04
N ASP A 366 -2.02 -12.71 12.04
CA ASP A 366 -2.01 -13.88 11.14
C ASP A 366 -0.72 -13.96 10.31
N ALA A 367 -0.29 -12.87 9.68
CA ALA A 367 0.98 -12.82 8.96
C ALA A 367 2.18 -13.16 9.86
N LYS A 368 2.19 -12.67 11.12
CA LYS A 368 3.23 -13.02 12.11
C LYS A 368 3.17 -14.47 12.58
N LEU A 369 2.00 -15.10 12.62
CA LEU A 369 1.86 -16.54 12.87
C LEU A 369 2.43 -17.32 11.69
N ARG A 370 2.05 -16.94 10.45
CA ARG A 370 2.51 -17.61 9.24
C ARG A 370 4.02 -17.52 9.02
N ILE A 371 4.64 -16.39 9.38
CA ILE A 371 6.10 -16.25 9.38
C ILE A 371 6.74 -17.26 10.36
N ARG A 372 6.25 -17.34 11.60
CA ARG A 372 6.76 -18.30 12.60
C ARG A 372 6.61 -19.75 12.16
N ASP A 373 5.48 -20.13 11.57
CA ASP A 373 5.29 -21.48 11.02
C ASP A 373 6.33 -21.83 9.93
N LEU A 374 6.69 -20.85 9.09
CA LEU A 374 7.68 -21.01 8.03
C LEU A 374 9.11 -21.03 8.58
N GLU A 375 9.40 -20.26 9.62
CA GLU A 375 10.68 -20.30 10.35
C GLU A 375 10.89 -21.65 11.03
N ASP A 376 9.86 -22.19 11.70
CA ASP A 376 9.86 -23.53 12.29
C ASP A 376 10.03 -24.63 11.24
N ALA A 377 9.31 -24.54 10.11
CA ALA A 377 9.45 -25.48 9.01
C ALA A 377 10.87 -25.45 8.40
N LEU A 378 11.44 -24.26 8.21
CA LEU A 378 12.82 -24.07 7.76
C LEU A 378 13.83 -24.65 8.75
N GLN A 379 13.60 -24.51 10.06
CA GLN A 379 14.46 -25.05 11.10
C GLN A 379 14.41 -26.59 11.14
N ARG A 380 13.23 -27.19 10.99
CA ARG A 380 13.08 -28.66 10.83
C ARG A 380 13.80 -29.16 9.58
N ALA A 381 13.61 -28.51 8.43
CA ALA A 381 14.30 -28.87 7.18
C ALA A 381 15.83 -28.78 7.29
N LYS A 382 16.37 -27.78 8.02
CA LYS A 382 17.81 -27.69 8.34
C LYS A 382 18.28 -28.84 9.22
N GLN A 383 17.49 -29.24 10.22
CA GLN A 383 17.81 -30.38 11.10
C GLN A 383 17.79 -31.70 10.32
N ASP A 384 16.81 -31.91 9.44
CA ASP A 384 16.74 -33.08 8.56
C ASP A 384 17.89 -33.14 7.57
N MET A 385 18.26 -32.01 6.94
CA MET A 385 19.44 -31.93 6.07
C MET A 385 20.73 -32.28 6.85
N ALA A 386 20.89 -31.73 8.07
CA ALA A 386 22.03 -32.05 8.93
C ALA A 386 22.06 -33.51 9.40
N ARG A 387 20.89 -34.16 9.51
CA ARG A 387 20.78 -35.61 9.76
C ARG A 387 21.18 -36.43 8.54
N GLN A 388 20.64 -36.13 7.36
CA GLN A 388 21.01 -36.80 6.11
C GLN A 388 22.52 -36.72 5.84
N VAL A 389 23.16 -35.57 6.08
CA VAL A 389 24.62 -35.43 5.93
C VAL A 389 25.39 -36.37 6.86
N ARG A 390 24.92 -36.62 8.09
CA ARG A 390 25.54 -37.61 8.99
C ARG A 390 25.32 -39.04 8.49
N GLU A 391 24.08 -39.38 8.12
CA GLU A 391 23.73 -40.70 7.57
C GLU A 391 24.55 -41.02 6.30
N TYR A 392 24.78 -40.03 5.41
CA TYR A 392 25.67 -40.17 4.25
C TYR A 392 27.14 -40.34 4.63
N GLN A 393 27.64 -39.63 5.65
CA GLN A 393 29.01 -39.79 6.13
C GLN A 393 29.24 -41.16 6.78
N GLU A 394 28.27 -41.66 7.55
CA GLU A 394 28.30 -43.01 8.12
C GLU A 394 28.30 -44.07 7.02
N LEU A 395 27.43 -43.94 6.01
CA LEU A 395 27.41 -44.84 4.85
C LEU A 395 28.71 -44.80 4.04
N MET A 396 29.32 -43.61 3.87
CA MET A 396 30.65 -43.47 3.26
C MET A 396 31.73 -44.20 4.06
N ASN A 397 31.71 -44.09 5.39
CA ASN A 397 32.66 -44.79 6.26
C ASN A 397 32.51 -46.32 6.12
N VAL A 398 31.27 -46.84 6.08
CA VAL A 398 30.99 -48.26 5.82
C VAL A 398 31.49 -48.68 4.43
N LYS A 399 31.26 -47.86 3.40
CA LYS A 399 31.76 -48.12 2.04
C LYS A 399 33.29 -48.22 2.00
N LEU A 400 34.00 -47.32 2.67
CA LEU A 400 35.46 -47.34 2.77
C LEU A 400 35.97 -48.58 3.54
N ALA A 401 35.27 -49.02 4.60
CA ALA A 401 35.60 -50.27 5.28
C ALA A 401 35.43 -51.48 4.35
N LEU A 402 34.32 -51.55 3.60
CA LEU A 402 34.08 -52.61 2.61
C LEU A 402 35.10 -52.58 1.45
N ASP A 403 35.55 -51.40 0.98
CA ASP A 403 36.63 -51.31 0.00
C ASP A 403 37.94 -51.93 0.54
N ILE A 404 38.25 -51.67 1.81
CA ILE A 404 39.44 -52.24 2.48
C ILE A 404 39.29 -53.76 2.61
N GLU A 405 38.13 -54.27 3.01
CA GLU A 405 37.85 -55.72 3.04
C GLU A 405 37.99 -56.35 1.65
N ILE A 406 37.39 -55.75 0.61
CA ILE A 406 37.54 -56.25 -0.78
C ILE A 406 39.01 -56.23 -1.22
N ALA A 407 39.78 -55.21 -0.85
CA ALA A 407 41.20 -55.13 -1.14
C ALA A 407 42.01 -56.20 -0.38
N THR A 408 41.68 -56.51 0.88
CA THR A 408 42.35 -57.59 1.62
C THR A 408 41.97 -58.97 1.09
N TYR A 409 40.70 -59.21 0.72
CA TYR A 409 40.28 -60.45 0.06
C TYR A 409 40.98 -60.65 -1.30
N ARG A 410 41.08 -59.60 -2.13
CA ARG A 410 41.86 -59.66 -3.39
C ARG A 410 43.33 -60.00 -3.14
N LYS A 411 43.97 -59.34 -2.18
CA LYS A 411 45.37 -59.60 -1.80
C LYS A 411 45.59 -61.02 -1.24
N LEU A 412 44.59 -61.61 -0.59
CA LEU A 412 44.61 -63.01 -0.15
C LEU A 412 44.51 -63.98 -1.34
N LEU A 413 43.62 -63.74 -2.31
CA LEU A 413 43.56 -64.52 -3.55
C LEU A 413 44.85 -64.42 -4.38
N GLU A 414 45.39 -63.21 -4.54
CA GLU A 414 46.71 -63.00 -5.17
C GLU A 414 47.84 -63.71 -4.42
N GLY A 415 47.71 -63.85 -3.09
CA GLY A 415 48.60 -64.68 -2.27
C GLY A 415 48.45 -66.18 -2.52
N GLU A 416 47.23 -66.66 -2.78
CA GLU A 416 46.93 -68.07 -3.03
C GLU A 416 47.36 -68.50 -4.46
N GLU A 417 47.20 -67.64 -5.46
CA GLU A 417 47.78 -67.84 -6.80
C GLU A 417 49.32 -67.85 -6.75
N ASN A 418 49.95 -67.05 -5.88
CA ASN A 418 51.40 -67.06 -5.69
C ASN A 418 51.95 -68.33 -5.00
N TYR A 419 51.13 -69.14 -4.32
CA TYR A 419 51.56 -70.49 -3.91
C TYR A 419 51.59 -71.50 -5.06
N SER A 420 50.92 -71.21 -6.18
CA SER A 420 51.01 -72.01 -7.42
C SER A 420 52.01 -71.45 -8.43
N SER A 421 52.52 -70.22 -8.26
CA SER A 421 53.39 -69.56 -9.25
C SER A 421 54.48 -68.61 -8.68
N ALA A 422 55.07 -68.89 -7.52
CA ALA A 422 56.22 -68.10 -7.03
C ALA A 422 57.28 -68.92 -6.25
N GLY A 423 57.74 -70.04 -6.81
CA GLY A 423 59.03 -70.60 -6.43
C GLY A 423 60.18 -69.74 -6.98
N SER A 424 61.21 -69.47 -6.15
CA SER A 424 62.50 -68.84 -6.51
C SER A 424 62.56 -67.29 -6.62
N GLY A 425 62.67 -66.64 -5.46
CA GLY A 425 63.96 -66.06 -5.03
C GLY A 425 64.37 -64.63 -5.43
N GLY A 426 64.77 -63.84 -4.42
CA GLY A 426 66.01 -63.06 -4.50
C GLY A 426 65.97 -61.53 -4.30
N PHE A 427 66.37 -61.10 -3.09
CA PHE A 427 67.20 -59.91 -2.76
C PHE A 427 66.91 -58.50 -3.36
N GLY A 428 66.81 -57.45 -2.50
CA GLY A 428 67.07 -56.07 -2.96
C GLY A 428 66.67 -54.87 -2.06
N TYR A 429 67.52 -54.54 -1.07
CA TYR A 429 67.88 -53.18 -0.57
C TYR A 429 66.87 -52.01 -0.32
N GLY A 430 67.07 -51.35 0.84
CA GLY A 430 66.71 -49.94 1.13
C GLY A 430 65.36 -49.73 1.84
N GLY A 431 65.19 -48.83 2.82
CA GLY A 431 66.11 -47.92 3.52
C GLY A 431 65.34 -46.68 4.05
N GLY A 432 65.66 -46.16 5.24
CA GLY A 432 65.22 -44.81 5.68
C GLY A 432 64.08 -44.70 6.71
N SER A 433 64.48 -44.74 7.98
CA SER A 433 64.14 -43.86 9.12
C SER A 433 62.96 -42.85 9.11
N SER A 434 62.32 -42.74 10.29
CA SER A 434 61.89 -41.49 11.01
C SER A 434 60.83 -40.56 10.38
N SER A 435 59.71 -40.20 11.04
CA SER A 435 59.48 -39.41 12.28
C SER A 435 59.08 -37.95 11.98
N TYR A 436 58.32 -37.33 12.91
CA TYR A 436 57.72 -35.97 12.88
C TYR A 436 56.59 -35.76 11.85
N GLY A 437 55.60 -34.91 12.11
CA GLY A 437 55.35 -34.09 13.31
C GLY A 437 53.98 -33.40 13.26
N GLY A 438 53.46 -32.96 14.41
CA GLY A 438 52.16 -32.27 14.49
C GLY A 438 52.20 -30.83 13.95
N GLY A 439 51.07 -30.37 13.42
CA GLY A 439 50.90 -29.00 12.91
C GLY A 439 49.55 -28.42 13.32
N SER A 440 49.55 -27.57 14.34
CA SER A 440 48.38 -26.80 14.77
C SER A 440 48.20 -25.56 13.89
N TYR A 441 47.00 -25.37 13.33
CA TYR A 441 46.57 -24.08 12.79
C TYR A 441 45.10 -23.84 13.14
N GLY A 442 44.86 -22.97 14.12
CA GLY A 442 43.54 -22.42 14.37
C GLY A 442 43.28 -21.20 13.48
N ILE A 443 42.07 -21.11 12.92
CA ILE A 443 41.51 -19.85 12.42
C ILE A 443 40.14 -19.68 13.08
N GLY A 444 39.98 -18.59 13.84
CA GLY A 444 38.73 -18.26 14.51
C GLY A 444 37.75 -17.57 13.56
N GLY A 445 36.50 -18.04 13.52
CA GLY A 445 35.37 -17.33 12.94
C GLY A 445 34.58 -16.62 14.04
N GLY A 446 34.91 -15.35 14.30
CA GLY A 446 34.22 -14.55 15.31
C GLY A 446 32.79 -14.19 14.90
N ALA A 447 31.85 -14.27 15.84
CA ALA A 447 30.46 -13.84 15.63
C ALA A 447 30.36 -12.32 15.58
N THR A 448 29.73 -11.77 14.54
CA THR A 448 29.36 -10.35 14.44
C THR A 448 27.85 -10.16 14.57
N ILE A 449 27.43 -9.76 15.77
CA ILE A 449 26.06 -9.34 16.07
C ILE A 449 25.89 -7.90 15.57
N THR A 450 25.13 -7.68 14.50
CA THR A 450 24.76 -6.34 14.04
C THR A 450 23.56 -5.80 14.84
N LYS A 451 23.85 -5.03 15.89
CA LYS A 451 22.84 -4.17 16.52
C LYS A 451 22.59 -2.94 15.64
N SER A 452 21.37 -2.77 15.14
CA SER A 452 20.93 -1.50 14.57
C SER A 452 20.62 -0.52 15.71
N VAL A 453 21.37 0.58 15.76
CA VAL A 453 21.11 1.70 16.68
C VAL A 453 20.45 2.82 15.90
N THR A 454 19.33 3.32 16.41
CA THR A 454 18.62 4.48 15.88
C THR A 454 19.35 5.77 16.26
N SER A 455 19.69 6.61 15.27
CA SER A 455 20.21 7.96 15.49
C SER A 455 19.20 9.01 15.04
N SER A 456 18.48 9.59 16.00
CA SER A 456 17.70 10.81 15.80
C SER A 456 18.64 12.02 15.74
N SER A 457 18.56 12.80 14.67
CA SER A 457 19.27 14.07 14.54
C SER A 457 18.29 15.22 14.60
N SER A 458 18.14 15.83 15.78
CA SER A 458 17.57 17.16 15.89
C SER A 458 18.53 18.18 15.28
N SER A 459 18.04 19.10 14.46
CA SER A 459 18.72 20.36 14.18
C SER A 459 17.80 21.52 14.55
N ARG A 460 18.30 22.42 15.39
CA ARG A 460 17.65 23.68 15.79
C ARG A 460 18.58 24.82 15.41
N ARG A 461 17.98 25.97 15.06
CA ARG A 461 18.60 27.28 14.78
C ARG A 461 19.27 27.38 13.39
N PHE A 462 19.26 28.54 12.74
CA PHE A 462 18.71 29.84 13.18
C PHE A 462 17.35 30.16 12.56
#